data_AF-A0A7J3R0S7-F1
#
_entry.id   AF-A0A7J3R0S7-F1
#
_cell.length_a   1.000
_cell.length_b   1.000
_cell.length_c   1.000
_cell.angle_alpha   90.00
_cell.angle_beta   90.00
_cell.angle_gamma   90.00
#
_symmetry.space_group_name_H-M   'P 1'
#
loop_
_entity.id
_entity.type
_entity.pdbx_description
1 polymer ?
#
loop_
_entity_poly.entity_id
_entity_poly.type
_entity_poly.pdbx_seq_one_letter_code
_entity_poly.pdbx_strand_id
1 'polypeptide(L)' 'MVKDPVCGMKVDEETAKYKSEYEGKTYYFCNAACKLVFDKNPAKYAEAKVKSGKHSGCCCCS' A
#
# COMPACT_ATOMS: atom_id res chain seq x y z
N MET A 1 -12.23 -1.18 3.33
CA MET A 1 -11.88 -0.25 2.23
C MET A 1 -10.43 0.16 2.32
N VAL A 2 -9.61 -0.39 1.43
CA VAL A 2 -8.18 -0.13 1.31
C VAL A 2 -7.89 0.88 0.20
N LYS A 3 -6.69 1.43 0.19
CA LYS A 3 -6.26 2.39 -0.84
C LYS A 3 -5.32 1.68 -1.80
N ASP A 4 -5.64 1.75 -3.10
CA ASP A 4 -4.76 1.29 -4.18
C ASP A 4 -3.44 2.08 -4.09
N PRO A 5 -2.28 1.43 -3.91
CA PRO A 5 -1.01 2.12 -3.74
C PRO A 5 -0.45 2.71 -5.04
N VAL A 6 -0.99 2.33 -6.21
CA VAL A 6 -0.59 2.83 -7.52
C VAL A 6 -1.33 4.11 -7.87
N CYS A 7 -2.66 4.10 -7.78
CA CYS A 7 -3.50 5.24 -8.20
C CYS A 7 -4.12 6.02 -7.04
N GLY A 8 -4.12 5.47 -5.82
CA GLY A 8 -4.71 6.10 -4.65
C GLY A 8 -6.24 5.99 -4.56
N MET A 9 -6.90 5.24 -5.45
CA MET A 9 -8.34 5.02 -5.35
C MET A 9 -8.70 4.15 -4.14
N LYS A 10 -9.91 4.36 -3.59
CA LYS A 10 -10.48 3.45 -2.60
C LYS A 10 -10.95 2.18 -3.31
N VAL A 11 -10.50 1.05 -2.79
CA VAL A 11 -10.83 -0.29 -3.26
C VAL A 11 -11.41 -1.03 -2.08
N ASP A 12 -12.47 -1.77 -2.34
CA ASP A 12 -13.13 -2.55 -1.32
C ASP A 12 -12.55 -3.97 -1.30
N GLU A 13 -11.97 -4.37 -0.17
CA GLU A 13 -11.18 -5.60 -0.05
C GLU A 13 -12.02 -6.88 -0.14
N GLU A 14 -13.30 -6.81 0.21
CA GLU A 14 -14.25 -7.92 0.14
C GLU A 14 -14.69 -8.19 -1.30
N THR A 15 -14.79 -7.14 -2.11
CA THR A 15 -15.25 -7.23 -3.51
C THR A 15 -14.13 -7.12 -4.55
N ALA A 16 -12.90 -6.80 -4.11
CA ALA A 16 -11.76 -6.63 -4.99
C ALA A 16 -11.36 -7.93 -5.68
N LYS A 17 -11.58 -7.96 -7.00
CA LYS A 17 -11.10 -9.04 -7.88
C LYS A 17 -9.59 -9.01 -8.08
N TYR A 18 -8.96 -7.83 -8.00
CA TYR A 18 -7.54 -7.66 -8.26
C TYR A 18 -6.79 -7.47 -6.95
N LYS A 19 -6.00 -8.47 -6.57
CA LYS A 19 -5.13 -8.45 -5.40
C LYS A 19 -3.78 -9.07 -5.70
N SER A 20 -2.75 -8.65 -4.97
CA SER A 20 -1.39 -9.21 -5.06
C SER A 20 -0.79 -9.25 -3.67
N GLU A 21 -0.02 -10.31 -3.39
CA GLU A 21 0.57 -10.53 -2.07
C GLU A 21 2.06 -10.21 -2.13
N TYR A 22 2.53 -9.33 -1.26
CA TYR A 22 3.92 -8.88 -1.23
C TYR A 22 4.38 -8.68 0.21
N GLU A 23 5.50 -9.30 0.59
CA GLU A 23 6.04 -9.29 1.96
C GLU A 23 5.01 -9.72 3.04
N GLY A 24 4.15 -10.69 2.72
CA GLY A 24 3.10 -11.17 3.62
C GLY A 24 1.94 -10.18 3.82
N LYS A 25 1.82 -9.16 2.95
CA LYS A 25 0.70 -8.21 2.94
C LYS A 25 -0.08 -8.33 1.64
N THR A 26 -1.40 -8.36 1.75
CA THR A 26 -2.30 -8.36 0.59
C THR A 26 -2.61 -6.92 0.17
N TYR A 27 -2.26 -6.59 -1.07
CA TYR A 27 -2.58 -5.32 -1.72
C TYR A 27 -3.72 -5.51 -2.69
N TYR A 28 -4.62 -4.54 -2.75
CA TYR A 28 -5.82 -4.58 -3.58
C TYR A 28 -5.82 -3.41 -4.57
N PHE A 29 -6.32 -3.66 -5.77
CA PHE A 29 -6.22 -2.75 -6.90
C PHE A 29 -7.58 -2.49 -7.52
N CYS A 30 -7.79 -1.25 -7.99
CA CYS A 30 -9.05 -0.87 -8.62
C CYS A 30 -9.24 -1.52 -10.00
N ASN A 31 -8.14 -1.88 -10.66
CA ASN A 31 -8.14 -2.51 -11.97
C ASN A 31 -6.89 -3.39 -12.20
N ALA A 32 -6.92 -4.18 -13.27
CA ALA A 32 -5.82 -5.06 -13.66
C ALA A 32 -4.52 -4.32 -14.01
N ALA A 33 -4.62 -3.10 -14.57
CA ALA A 33 -3.45 -2.31 -14.92
C ALA A 33 -2.66 -1.87 -13.68
N CYS A 34 -3.34 -1.44 -12.61
CA CYS A 34 -2.73 -1.10 -11.33
C CYS A 34 -2.06 -2.32 -10.71
N LYS A 35 -2.72 -3.50 -10.74
CA LYS A 35 -2.09 -4.75 -10.30
C LYS A 35 -0.80 -5.03 -11.09
N LEU A 36 -0.83 -4.94 -12.43
CA LEU A 36 0.35 -5.19 -13.27
C LEU A 36 1.48 -4.20 -12.99
N VAL A 37 1.17 -2.92 -12.79
CA VAL A 37 2.15 -1.90 -12.43
C VAL A 37 2.77 -2.18 -11.07
N PHE A 38 1.95 -2.63 -10.10
CA PHE A 38 2.44 -3.07 -8.80
C PHE A 38 3.33 -4.31 -8.92
N ASP A 39 2.90 -5.36 -9.63
CA ASP A 39 3.68 -6.60 -9.85
C ASP A 39 5.05 -6.32 -10.49
N LYS A 40 5.15 -5.29 -11.36
CA LYS A 40 6.43 -4.88 -11.97
C LYS A 40 7.41 -4.26 -10.97
N ASN A 41 6.92 -3.51 -9.98
CA ASN A 41 7.77 -2.82 -9.00
C ASN A 41 7.08 -2.71 -7.63
N PRO A 42 6.85 -3.85 -6.94
CA PRO A 42 6.04 -3.86 -5.72
C PRO A 42 6.70 -3.11 -4.58
N ALA A 43 8.03 -3.15 -4.47
CA ALA A 43 8.80 -2.40 -3.46
C ALA A 43 8.45 -0.91 -3.45
N LYS A 44 8.46 -0.25 -4.62
CA LYS A 44 8.15 1.18 -4.77
C LYS A 44 6.79 1.57 -4.22
N TYR A 45 5.80 0.71 -4.39
CA TYR A 45 4.41 0.95 -3.97
C TYR A 45 4.12 0.45 -2.56
N ALA A 46 4.82 -0.61 -2.12
CA ALA A 46 4.71 -1.17 -0.78
C ALA A 46 5.30 -0.23 0.29
N GLU A 47 6.42 0.45 -0.02
CA GLU A 47 7.10 1.39 0.87
C GLU A 47 6.25 2.63 1.22
N ALA A 48 5.33 3.02 0.33
CA ALA A 48 4.45 4.16 0.54
C ALA A 48 3.53 4.01 1.79
N LYS A 49 3.32 2.77 2.27
CA LYS A 49 2.56 2.50 3.52
C LYS A 49 3.43 2.34 4.77
N VAL A 50 4.76 2.27 4.65
CA VAL A 50 5.64 1.95 5.80
C VAL A 50 6.10 3.22 6.54
N LYS A 51 5.80 4.42 6.05
CA LYS A 51 6.05 5.68 6.76
C LYS A 51 4.93 6.04 7.75
N SER A 52 4.56 5.12 8.64
CA SER A 52 3.71 5.43 9.80
C SER A 52 4.37 5.08 11.14
N GLY A 53 5.67 4.81 11.16
CA GLY A 53 6.39 4.41 12.37
C GLY A 53 7.78 5.03 12.48
N LYS A 54 7.95 6.33 12.26
CA LYS A 54 9.17 7.05 12.69
C LYS A 54 8.99 8.57 12.74
N HIS A 55 8.37 9.05 13.81
CA HIS A 55 8.91 10.18 14.60
C HIS A 55 8.16 10.21 15.93
N SER A 56 8.49 9.26 16.80
CA SER A 56 8.18 9.39 18.23
C SER A 56 9.01 10.56 18.75
N GLY A 57 8.33 11.69 18.98
CA GLY A 57 8.69 12.69 20.00
C GLY A 57 10.07 13.33 19.92
N CYS A 58 10.12 14.55 19.41
CA CYS A 58 10.92 15.58 20.04
C CYS A 58 10.39 15.78 21.49
N CYS A 59 11.23 15.54 22.50
CA CYS A 59 11.12 16.23 23.78
C CYS A 59 12.52 16.45 24.38
N CYS A 60 12.76 17.72 24.65
CA CYS A 60 13.86 18.41 25.28
C CYS A 60 13.91 18.20 26.81
N CYS A 61 15.05 18.59 27.42
CA CYS A 61 15.33 18.90 28.85
C CYS A 61 16.04 17.84 29.74
N SER A 62 17.36 17.99 29.90
CA SER A 62 18.09 18.03 31.19
C SER A 62 19.45 18.69 31.01
#